data_AF-A0A6I4TTU3-F1
#
_entry.id   AF-A0A6I4TTU3-F1
#
_cell.length_a   1.000
_cell.length_b   1.000
_cell.length_c   1.000
_cell.angle_alpha   90.00
_cell.angle_beta   90.00
_cell.angle_gamma   90.00
#
_symmetry.space_group_name_H-M   'P 1'
#
loop_
_entity.id
_entity.type
_entity.pdbx_description
1 polymer ?
#
loop_
_entity_poly.entity_id
_entity_poly.type
_entity_poly.pdbx_seq_one_letter_code
_entity_poly.pdbx_strand_id
1 'polypeptide(L)'
;MGKAATIEKIPADRERAAKERGIAAARAIAPDLPVRIGSTPKTKFRGDPDIFGRLVEDHDRHRALLSMIEQTHGKSPEREALFTELVHELKAHAAAEEQALWSSVLRNPDTTDFARHAVAEHKELDDLMADLAARDMASPGWLRRFAALKDDYLHHIGEEEQEQFVAAEAALSEADARYMMDVFERRKKAEKAEATIEKKISHKH
;
A
#
# COMPACT_ATOMS: atom_id res chain seq x y z
N MET A 1 -10.29 32.11 17.28
CA MET A 1 -11.43 31.28 16.81
C MET A 1 -11.29 31.09 15.31
N GLY A 2 -10.52 30.08 14.89
CA GLY A 2 -10.41 29.70 13.47
C GLY A 2 -11.67 28.94 13.08
N LYS A 3 -12.33 29.36 11.99
CA LYS A 3 -13.47 28.63 11.42
C LYS A 3 -13.01 27.21 11.11
N ALA A 4 -13.74 26.21 11.60
CA ALA A 4 -13.62 24.84 11.11
C ALA A 4 -13.83 24.88 9.60
N ALA A 5 -12.79 24.60 8.83
CA ALA A 5 -12.93 24.36 7.40
C ALA A 5 -13.91 23.19 7.26
N THR A 6 -15.03 23.44 6.59
CA THR A 6 -15.98 22.39 6.26
C THR A 6 -15.22 21.47 5.31
N ILE A 7 -14.81 20.28 5.75
CA ILE A 7 -14.16 19.30 4.88
C ILE A 7 -15.19 18.95 3.82
N GLU A 8 -15.04 19.54 2.63
CA GLU A 8 -15.95 19.29 1.53
C GLU A 8 -15.79 17.83 1.12
N LYS A 9 -16.89 17.07 1.14
CA LYS A 9 -16.87 15.65 0.81
C LYS A 9 -16.26 15.47 -0.57
N ILE A 10 -15.28 14.58 -0.69
CA ILE A 10 -14.65 14.30 -1.98
C ILE A 10 -15.72 13.86 -2.99
N PRO A 11 -15.76 14.49 -4.19
CA PRO A 11 -16.71 14.11 -5.23
C PRO A 11 -16.54 12.64 -5.65
N ALA A 12 -17.65 11.92 -5.83
CA ALA A 12 -17.65 10.49 -6.16
C ALA A 12 -16.97 10.17 -7.52
N ASP A 13 -16.92 11.13 -8.43
CA ASP A 13 -16.16 11.02 -9.68
C ASP A 13 -14.65 11.08 -9.46
N ARG A 14 -14.16 11.88 -8.49
CA ARG A 14 -12.75 11.88 -8.09
C ARG A 14 -12.36 10.57 -7.41
N GLU A 15 -13.19 10.08 -6.49
CA GLU A 15 -12.98 8.77 -5.86
C GLU A 15 -12.86 7.66 -6.91
N ARG A 16 -13.78 7.64 -7.88
CA ARG A 16 -13.78 6.67 -8.98
C ARG A 16 -12.55 6.82 -9.87
N ALA A 17 -12.20 8.03 -10.26
CA ALA A 17 -11.04 8.28 -11.11
C ALA A 17 -9.72 7.87 -10.44
N ALA A 18 -9.56 8.11 -9.14
CA ALA A 18 -8.39 7.66 -8.38
C ALA A 18 -8.27 6.13 -8.36
N LYS A 19 -9.39 5.45 -8.07
CA LYS A 19 -9.44 3.99 -8.10
C LYS A 19 -9.13 3.42 -9.49
N GLU A 20 -9.66 4.04 -10.54
CA GLU A 20 -9.38 3.66 -11.93
C GLU A 20 -7.90 3.82 -12.29
N ARG A 21 -7.23 4.90 -11.84
CA ARG A 21 -5.79 5.09 -12.04
C ARG A 21 -4.96 4.00 -11.38
N GLY A 22 -5.23 3.70 -10.10
CA GLY A 22 -4.53 2.63 -9.37
C GLY A 22 -4.68 1.28 -10.06
N ILE A 23 -5.90 0.95 -10.50
CA ILE A 23 -6.18 -0.30 -11.23
C ILE A 23 -5.50 -0.33 -12.60
N ALA A 24 -5.51 0.78 -13.35
CA ALA A 24 -4.91 0.86 -14.67
C ALA A 24 -3.39 0.59 -14.65
N ALA A 25 -2.69 1.09 -13.63
CA ALA A 25 -1.26 0.85 -13.46
C ALA A 25 -0.92 -0.64 -13.30
N ALA A 26 -1.71 -1.39 -12.52
CA ALA A 26 -1.54 -2.84 -12.38
C ALA A 26 -1.89 -3.60 -13.67
N ARG A 27 -2.99 -3.20 -14.34
CA ARG A 27 -3.44 -3.83 -15.61
C ARG A 27 -2.41 -3.70 -16.72
N ALA A 28 -1.60 -2.64 -16.74
CA ALA A 28 -0.56 -2.46 -17.75
C ALA A 28 0.49 -3.60 -17.77
N ILE A 29 0.63 -4.33 -16.66
CA ILE A 29 1.61 -5.42 -16.51
C ILE A 29 1.11 -6.73 -17.12
N ALA A 30 -0.18 -7.04 -16.94
CA ALA A 30 -0.82 -8.22 -17.48
C ALA A 30 -2.26 -7.87 -17.95
N PRO A 31 -2.40 -7.29 -19.16
CA PRO A 31 -3.67 -6.72 -19.63
C PRO A 31 -4.82 -7.72 -19.74
N ASP A 32 -4.50 -8.98 -19.98
CA ASP A 32 -5.49 -10.05 -20.20
C ASP A 32 -5.99 -10.67 -18.89
N LEU A 33 -5.37 -10.37 -17.74
CA LEU A 33 -5.81 -10.90 -16.45
C LEU A 33 -6.95 -10.06 -15.87
N PRO A 34 -8.01 -10.70 -15.36
CA PRO A 34 -9.10 -9.98 -14.73
C PRO A 34 -8.67 -9.39 -13.38
N VAL A 35 -9.07 -8.15 -13.12
CA VAL A 35 -8.94 -7.52 -11.80
C VAL A 35 -10.23 -7.75 -11.01
N ARG A 36 -10.17 -8.56 -9.96
CA ARG A 36 -11.30 -8.94 -9.10
C ARG A 36 -11.13 -8.40 -7.69
N ILE A 37 -11.13 -7.07 -7.57
CA ILE A 37 -11.13 -6.40 -6.26
C ILE A 37 -12.58 -6.42 -5.76
N GLY A 38 -12.82 -7.04 -4.61
CA GLY A 38 -14.13 -7.03 -3.94
C GLY A 38 -14.50 -5.65 -3.39
N SER A 39 -15.28 -5.59 -2.31
CA SER A 39 -15.48 -4.34 -1.59
C SER A 39 -14.17 -3.88 -0.95
N THR A 40 -13.78 -2.63 -1.19
CA THR A 40 -12.68 -1.99 -0.48
C THR A 40 -13.20 -1.30 0.79
N PRO A 41 -12.38 -1.16 1.85
CA PRO A 41 -12.76 -0.41 3.04
C PRO A 41 -13.27 1.01 2.72
N LYS A 42 -14.17 1.51 3.55
CA LYS A 42 -14.65 2.90 3.43
C LYS A 42 -13.59 3.81 3.99
N THR A 43 -13.13 4.77 3.19
CA THR A 43 -12.20 5.81 3.60
C THR A 43 -12.61 7.16 3.02
N LYS A 44 -12.33 8.24 3.76
CA LYS A 44 -12.60 9.62 3.33
C LYS A 44 -11.51 10.20 2.42
N PHE A 45 -10.37 9.52 2.32
CA PHE A 45 -9.18 10.06 1.64
C PHE A 45 -9.13 9.72 0.14
N ARG A 46 -9.92 8.76 -0.33
CA ARG A 46 -9.84 8.33 -1.73
C ARG A 46 -10.12 9.49 -2.69
N GLY A 47 -9.17 9.79 -3.56
CA GLY A 47 -9.28 10.92 -4.50
C GLY A 47 -9.02 12.30 -3.89
N ASP A 48 -8.52 12.35 -2.65
CA ASP A 48 -7.96 13.57 -2.07
C ASP A 48 -6.70 13.96 -2.83
N PRO A 49 -6.51 15.24 -3.21
CA PRO A 49 -5.25 15.70 -3.81
C PRO A 49 -4.06 15.69 -2.83
N ASP A 50 -4.26 15.45 -1.54
CA ASP A 50 -3.20 15.41 -0.54
C ASP A 50 -2.51 14.04 -0.39
N ILE A 51 -1.57 13.98 0.57
CA ILE A 51 -0.76 12.78 0.84
C ILE A 51 -1.61 11.55 1.14
N PHE A 52 -2.72 11.68 1.87
CA PHE A 52 -3.55 10.53 2.23
C PHE A 52 -4.28 9.99 1.01
N GLY A 53 -4.81 10.85 0.14
CA GLY A 53 -5.40 10.39 -1.11
C GLY A 53 -4.41 9.70 -2.03
N ARG A 54 -3.15 10.17 -2.03
CA ARG A 54 -2.06 9.55 -2.77
C ARG A 54 -1.64 8.18 -2.22
N LEU A 55 -1.61 8.01 -0.90
CA LEU A 55 -1.39 6.70 -0.26
C LEU A 55 -2.52 5.72 -0.60
N VAL A 56 -3.78 6.18 -0.54
CA VAL A 56 -4.94 5.35 -0.92
C VAL A 56 -4.94 4.96 -2.40
N GLU A 57 -4.45 5.83 -3.30
CA GLU A 57 -4.28 5.48 -4.71
C GLU A 57 -3.26 4.34 -4.90
N ASP A 58 -2.17 4.32 -4.12
CA ASP A 58 -1.25 3.18 -4.07
C ASP A 58 -1.93 1.93 -3.53
N HIS A 59 -2.71 2.04 -2.47
CA HIS A 59 -3.44 0.89 -1.91
C HIS A 59 -4.38 0.27 -2.94
N ASP A 60 -5.08 1.08 -3.74
CA ASP A 60 -5.93 0.59 -4.81
C ASP A 60 -5.12 -0.11 -5.92
N ARG A 61 -3.89 0.34 -6.22
CA ARG A 61 -2.96 -0.37 -7.10
C ARG A 61 -2.50 -1.70 -6.50
N HIS A 62 -2.14 -1.73 -5.22
CA HIS A 62 -1.67 -2.93 -4.54
C HIS A 62 -2.77 -3.99 -4.46
N ARG A 63 -4.01 -3.59 -4.17
CA ARG A 63 -5.20 -4.45 -4.26
C ARG A 63 -5.37 -5.06 -5.64
N ALA A 64 -5.13 -4.28 -6.70
CA ALA A 64 -5.20 -4.79 -8.06
C ALA A 64 -4.10 -5.82 -8.35
N LEU A 65 -2.85 -5.55 -7.97
CA LEU A 65 -1.74 -6.49 -8.12
C LEU A 65 -2.00 -7.79 -7.37
N LEU A 66 -2.42 -7.71 -6.11
CA LEU A 66 -2.77 -8.88 -5.29
C LEU A 66 -3.87 -9.71 -5.95
N SER A 67 -4.95 -9.06 -6.38
CA SER A 67 -6.05 -9.71 -7.07
C SER A 67 -5.62 -10.41 -8.36
N MET A 68 -4.77 -9.77 -9.17
CA MET A 68 -4.29 -10.33 -10.43
C MET A 68 -3.38 -11.53 -10.22
N ILE A 69 -2.50 -11.51 -9.20
CA ILE A 69 -1.65 -12.65 -8.86
C ILE A 69 -2.49 -13.89 -8.52
N GLU A 70 -3.61 -13.75 -7.80
CA GLU A 70 -4.52 -14.88 -7.52
C GLU A 70 -5.15 -15.50 -8.77
N GLN A 71 -5.24 -14.76 -9.88
CA GLN A 71 -5.79 -15.28 -11.14
C GLN A 71 -4.76 -16.10 -11.94
N THR A 72 -3.48 -16.03 -11.58
CA THR A 72 -2.41 -16.74 -12.28
C THR A 72 -2.31 -18.20 -11.83
N HIS A 73 -1.64 -19.04 -12.63
CA HIS A 73 -1.44 -20.46 -12.32
C HIS A 73 0.03 -20.86 -12.50
N GLY A 74 0.52 -21.75 -11.64
CA GLY A 74 1.91 -22.25 -11.71
C GLY A 74 2.93 -21.11 -11.65
N LYS A 75 4.05 -21.25 -12.36
CA LYS A 75 5.06 -20.20 -12.51
C LYS A 75 4.91 -19.54 -13.89
N SER A 76 3.75 -18.90 -14.12
CA SER A 76 3.52 -18.18 -15.38
C SER A 76 4.34 -16.89 -15.41
N PRO A 77 4.72 -16.39 -16.61
CA PRO A 77 5.42 -15.12 -16.75
C PRO A 77 4.66 -13.95 -16.10
N GLU A 78 3.33 -13.96 -16.16
CA GLU A 78 2.49 -12.94 -15.54
C GLU A 78 2.59 -12.98 -14.01
N ARG A 79 2.64 -14.17 -13.39
CA ARG A 79 2.84 -14.31 -11.94
C ARG A 79 4.17 -13.71 -11.51
N GLU A 80 5.24 -14.02 -12.24
CA GLU A 80 6.57 -13.49 -11.93
C GLU A 80 6.63 -11.97 -12.09
N ALA A 81 6.05 -11.42 -13.16
CA ALA A 81 6.02 -9.99 -13.42
C ALA A 81 5.17 -9.25 -12.38
N LEU A 82 3.97 -9.74 -12.07
CA LEU A 82 3.08 -9.13 -11.08
C LEU A 82 3.64 -9.21 -9.67
N PHE A 83 4.23 -10.35 -9.28
CA PHE A 83 4.85 -10.48 -7.96
C PHE A 83 6.09 -9.59 -7.83
N THR A 84 6.92 -9.49 -8.88
CA THR A 84 8.06 -8.57 -8.91
C THR A 84 7.60 -7.13 -8.70
N GLU A 85 6.56 -6.71 -9.42
CA GLU A 85 6.01 -5.37 -9.24
C GLU A 85 5.42 -5.18 -7.84
N LEU A 86 4.67 -6.15 -7.32
CA LEU A 86 4.10 -6.07 -5.98
C LEU A 86 5.20 -5.83 -4.93
N VAL A 87 6.29 -6.60 -4.98
CA VAL A 87 7.41 -6.44 -4.04
C VAL A 87 8.03 -5.04 -4.18
N HIS A 88 8.26 -4.56 -5.39
CA HIS A 88 8.84 -3.23 -5.61
C HIS A 88 7.91 -2.11 -5.12
N GLU A 89 6.61 -2.22 -5.39
CA GLU A 89 5.62 -1.23 -4.96
C GLU A 89 5.45 -1.21 -3.45
N LEU A 90 5.28 -2.37 -2.79
CA LEU A 90 5.12 -2.44 -1.33
C LEU A 90 6.36 -1.94 -0.60
N LYS A 91 7.57 -2.37 -1.00
CA LYS A 91 8.81 -1.90 -0.35
C LYS A 91 8.99 -0.38 -0.51
N ALA A 92 8.76 0.13 -1.72
CA ALA A 92 8.90 1.55 -1.98
C ALA A 92 7.85 2.40 -1.27
N HIS A 93 6.61 1.91 -1.22
CA HIS A 93 5.50 2.54 -0.53
C HIS A 93 5.77 2.63 0.97
N ALA A 94 6.00 1.49 1.63
CA ALA A 94 6.28 1.43 3.06
C ALA A 94 7.46 2.33 3.45
N ALA A 95 8.60 2.21 2.75
CA ALA A 95 9.76 3.04 3.05
C ALA A 95 9.52 4.55 2.84
N ALA A 96 8.75 4.92 1.82
CA ALA A 96 8.41 6.33 1.57
C ALA A 96 7.42 6.88 2.59
N GLU A 97 6.45 6.07 3.00
CA GLU A 97 5.46 6.41 4.02
C GLU A 97 6.12 6.59 5.39
N GLU A 98 7.02 5.67 5.78
CA GLU A 98 7.80 5.78 7.01
C GLU A 98 8.58 7.10 7.08
N GLN A 99 9.20 7.48 5.96
CA GLN A 99 10.01 8.68 5.85
C GLN A 99 9.18 9.96 5.75
N ALA A 100 7.98 9.90 5.17
CA ALA A 100 7.10 11.06 5.00
C ALA A 100 6.13 11.23 6.17
N LEU A 101 5.22 10.27 6.34
CA LEU A 101 4.11 10.32 7.27
C LEU A 101 4.54 9.95 8.68
N TRP A 102 5.02 8.72 8.88
CA TRP A 102 5.26 8.21 10.23
C TRP A 102 6.37 8.97 10.96
N SER A 103 7.45 9.36 10.26
CA SER A 103 8.49 10.22 10.84
C SER A 103 7.98 11.59 11.30
N SER A 104 6.90 12.09 10.68
CA SER A 104 6.30 13.39 11.00
C SER A 104 5.41 13.31 12.22
N VAL A 105 4.57 12.26 12.30
CA VAL A 105 3.59 12.10 13.39
C VAL A 105 4.15 11.38 14.63
N LEU A 106 5.29 10.70 14.54
CA LEU A 106 5.93 10.03 15.69
C LEU A 106 6.31 10.99 16.83
N ARG A 107 6.41 12.30 16.55
CA ARG A 107 6.68 13.33 17.57
C ARG A 107 5.46 13.63 18.44
N ASN A 108 4.26 13.27 18.00
CA ASN A 108 3.03 13.44 18.77
C ASN A 108 2.74 12.16 19.58
N PRO A 109 2.66 12.22 20.92
CA PRO A 109 2.32 11.07 21.76
C PRO A 109 1.03 10.37 21.35
N ASP A 110 0.02 11.12 20.90
CA ASP A 110 -1.31 10.57 20.58
C ASP A 110 -1.29 9.66 19.33
N THR A 111 -0.30 9.82 18.45
CA THR A 111 -0.15 9.05 17.21
C THR A 111 1.07 8.11 17.22
N THR A 112 1.79 8.06 18.35
CA THR A 112 3.04 7.29 18.46
C THR A 112 2.82 5.78 18.32
N ASP A 113 1.75 5.25 18.94
CA ASP A 113 1.47 3.82 18.88
C ASP A 113 1.04 3.38 17.47
N PHE A 114 0.25 4.19 16.77
CA PHE A 114 -0.09 3.95 15.36
C PHE A 114 1.16 3.89 14.48
N ALA A 115 2.06 4.87 14.60
CA ALA A 115 3.29 4.89 13.81
C ALA A 115 4.18 3.67 14.08
N ARG A 116 4.30 3.24 15.33
CA ARG A 116 5.08 2.04 15.69
C ARG A 116 4.44 0.76 15.14
N HIS A 117 3.13 0.66 15.21
CA HIS A 117 2.36 -0.48 14.71
C HIS A 117 2.51 -0.61 13.19
N ALA A 118 2.26 0.46 12.43
CA ALA A 118 2.43 0.46 10.97
C ALA A 118 3.85 0.06 10.53
N VAL A 119 4.89 0.65 11.14
CA VAL A 119 6.29 0.31 10.85
C VAL A 119 6.61 -1.15 11.18
N ALA A 120 6.02 -1.70 12.24
CA ALA A 120 6.20 -3.11 12.59
C ALA A 120 5.54 -4.03 11.54
N GLU A 121 4.31 -3.74 11.14
CA GLU A 121 3.58 -4.49 10.10
C GLU A 121 4.32 -4.44 8.76
N HIS A 122 4.89 -3.29 8.37
CA HIS A 122 5.72 -3.19 7.16
C HIS A 122 6.87 -4.19 7.16
N LYS A 123 7.54 -4.35 8.31
CA LYS A 123 8.66 -5.27 8.45
C LYS A 123 8.21 -6.73 8.36
N GLU A 124 7.04 -7.06 8.90
CA GLU A 124 6.44 -8.39 8.81
C GLU A 124 6.04 -8.72 7.36
N LEU A 125 5.43 -7.77 6.66
CA LEU A 125 5.07 -7.90 5.24
C LEU A 125 6.31 -8.09 4.35
N ASP A 126 7.40 -7.37 4.59
CA ASP A 126 8.67 -7.56 3.87
C ASP A 126 9.26 -8.96 4.11
N ASP A 127 9.20 -9.49 5.34
CA ASP A 127 9.63 -10.87 5.63
C ASP A 127 8.75 -11.90 4.89
N LEU A 128 7.43 -11.70 4.82
CA LEU A 128 6.51 -12.57 4.08
C LEU A 128 6.81 -12.56 2.57
N MET A 129 7.08 -11.38 2.01
CA MET A 129 7.49 -11.25 0.60
C MET A 129 8.82 -11.96 0.32
N ALA A 130 9.80 -11.83 1.22
CA ALA A 130 11.09 -12.52 1.08
C ALA A 130 10.97 -14.05 1.17
N ASP A 131 10.06 -14.57 2.02
CA ASP A 131 9.74 -16.00 2.11
C ASP A 131 9.10 -16.50 0.82
N LEU A 132 8.13 -15.77 0.27
CA LEU A 132 7.49 -16.10 -1.00
C LEU A 132 8.47 -16.09 -2.17
N ALA A 133 9.39 -15.12 -2.20
CA ALA A 133 10.40 -14.99 -3.25
C ALA A 133 11.45 -16.11 -3.23
N ALA A 134 11.69 -16.72 -2.07
CA ALA A 134 12.60 -17.85 -1.90
C ALA A 134 11.98 -19.21 -2.29
N ARG A 135 10.66 -19.25 -2.52
CA ARG A 135 9.91 -20.49 -2.78
C ARG A 135 9.59 -20.65 -4.26
N ASP A 136 9.38 -21.90 -4.66
CA ASP A 136 8.91 -22.21 -6.00
C ASP A 136 7.45 -21.77 -6.18
N MET A 137 7.24 -20.77 -7.04
CA MET A 137 5.92 -20.25 -7.42
C MET A 137 5.01 -21.30 -8.05
N ALA A 138 5.55 -22.38 -8.63
CA ALA A 138 4.74 -23.47 -9.17
C ALA A 138 4.18 -24.39 -8.06
N SER A 139 4.72 -24.31 -6.84
CA SER A 139 4.32 -25.21 -5.76
C SER A 139 2.91 -24.87 -5.23
N PRO A 140 2.09 -25.88 -4.87
CA PRO A 140 0.79 -25.64 -4.23
C PRO A 140 0.88 -24.89 -2.90
N GLY A 141 2.03 -24.97 -2.22
CA GLY A 141 2.29 -24.26 -0.97
C GLY A 141 2.50 -22.76 -1.15
N TRP A 142 2.93 -22.31 -2.33
CA TRP A 142 3.19 -20.90 -2.61
C TRP A 142 1.90 -20.07 -2.54
N LEU A 143 0.82 -20.54 -3.18
CA LEU A 143 -0.44 -19.78 -3.21
C LEU A 143 -1.07 -19.66 -1.81
N ARG A 144 -0.91 -20.66 -0.94
CA ARG A 144 -1.37 -20.56 0.46
C ARG A 144 -0.62 -19.48 1.24
N ARG A 145 0.69 -19.38 1.05
CA ARG A 145 1.51 -18.34 1.68
C ARG A 145 1.21 -16.96 1.10
N PHE A 146 0.94 -16.90 -0.21
CA PHE A 146 0.51 -15.68 -0.87
C PHE A 146 -0.85 -15.21 -0.35
N ALA A 147 -1.78 -16.13 -0.11
CA ALA A 147 -3.07 -15.79 0.52
C ALA A 147 -2.88 -15.19 1.93
N ALA A 148 -1.96 -15.73 2.73
CA ALA A 148 -1.62 -15.15 4.04
C ALA A 148 -1.03 -13.73 3.91
N LEU A 149 -0.04 -13.52 3.03
CA LEU A 149 0.50 -12.18 2.73
C LEU A 149 -0.62 -11.22 2.31
N LYS A 150 -1.53 -11.66 1.44
CA LYS A 150 -2.64 -10.85 0.98
C LYS A 150 -3.57 -10.47 2.14
N ASP A 151 -3.93 -11.41 2.99
CA ASP A 151 -4.84 -11.16 4.11
C ASP A 151 -4.21 -10.16 5.09
N ASP A 152 -2.94 -10.37 5.47
CA ASP A 152 -2.19 -9.48 6.36
C ASP A 152 -2.05 -8.08 5.74
N TYR A 153 -1.71 -8.00 4.45
CA TYR A 153 -1.56 -6.72 3.75
C TYR A 153 -2.88 -5.95 3.65
N LEU A 154 -3.99 -6.65 3.34
CA LEU A 154 -5.31 -6.03 3.24
C LEU A 154 -5.84 -5.57 4.59
N HIS A 155 -5.50 -6.28 5.67
CA HIS A 155 -5.78 -5.86 7.04
C HIS A 155 -5.04 -4.56 7.35
N HIS A 156 -3.71 -4.55 7.17
CA HIS A 156 -2.83 -3.41 7.42
C HIS A 156 -3.32 -2.11 6.73
N ILE A 157 -3.48 -2.11 5.41
CA ILE A 157 -3.95 -0.91 4.68
C ILE A 157 -5.39 -0.53 5.03
N GLY A 158 -6.17 -1.47 5.59
CA GLY A 158 -7.51 -1.22 6.11
C GLY A 158 -7.46 -0.40 7.40
N GLU A 159 -6.60 -0.78 8.35
CA GLU A 159 -6.36 -0.01 9.57
C GLU A 159 -5.85 1.39 9.26
N GLU A 160 -4.89 1.50 8.33
CA GLU A 160 -4.38 2.80 7.87
C GLU A 160 -5.50 3.68 7.32
N GLU A 161 -6.26 3.18 6.35
CA GLU A 161 -7.29 3.94 5.65
C GLU A 161 -8.45 4.41 6.54
N GLN A 162 -8.74 3.66 7.62
CA GLN A 162 -9.95 3.85 8.43
C GLN A 162 -9.67 4.44 9.81
N GLU A 163 -8.47 4.24 10.36
CA GLU A 163 -8.13 4.62 11.73
C GLU A 163 -6.87 5.48 11.77
N GLN A 164 -5.76 4.95 11.27
CA GLN A 164 -4.45 5.57 11.50
C GLN A 164 -4.29 6.88 10.70
N PHE A 165 -4.71 6.91 9.44
CA PHE A 165 -4.69 8.14 8.63
C PHE A 165 -5.66 9.20 9.18
N VAL A 166 -6.78 8.79 9.77
CA VAL A 166 -7.74 9.71 10.41
C VAL A 166 -7.10 10.37 11.64
N ALA A 167 -6.42 9.58 12.48
CA ALA A 167 -5.71 10.10 13.64
C ALA A 167 -4.52 10.99 13.24
N ALA A 168 -3.76 10.59 12.22
CA ALA A 168 -2.63 11.36 11.70
C ALA A 168 -3.08 12.71 11.12
N GLU A 169 -4.09 12.71 10.22
CA GLU A 169 -4.62 13.92 9.60
C GLU A 169 -5.07 14.95 10.64
N ALA A 170 -5.70 14.51 11.73
CA ALA A 170 -6.14 15.40 12.82
C ALA A 170 -4.98 16.12 13.54
N ALA A 171 -3.75 15.59 13.47
CA ALA A 171 -2.56 16.16 14.09
C ALA A 171 -1.72 17.02 13.13
N LEU A 172 -2.10 17.12 11.85
CA LEU A 172 -1.28 17.71 10.79
C LEU A 172 -1.92 18.99 10.25
N SER A 173 -1.07 19.95 9.89
CA SER A 173 -1.50 21.12 9.11
C SER A 173 -1.48 20.82 7.61
N GLU A 174 -2.15 21.66 6.82
CA GLU A 174 -2.04 21.58 5.36
C GLU A 174 -0.59 21.76 4.85
N ALA A 175 0.25 22.50 5.59
CA ALA A 175 1.65 22.66 5.24
C ALA A 175 2.43 21.36 5.45
N ASP A 176 2.11 20.62 6.51
CA ASP A 176 2.66 19.28 6.75
C ASP A 176 2.20 18.31 5.65
N ALA A 177 0.90 18.31 5.31
CA ALA A 177 0.36 17.49 4.21
C ALA A 177 1.11 17.71 2.88
N ARG A 178 1.35 18.97 2.51
CA ARG A 178 2.13 19.31 1.31
C ARG A 178 3.59 18.86 1.40
N TYR A 179 4.25 19.09 2.54
CA TYR A 179 5.62 18.66 2.75
C TYR A 179 5.76 17.14 2.66
N MET A 180 4.86 16.38 3.31
CA MET A 180 4.88 14.92 3.28
C MET A 180 4.61 14.39 1.87
N MET A 181 3.73 15.02 1.09
CA MET A 181 3.53 14.68 -0.32
C MET A 181 4.84 14.76 -1.11
N ASP A 182 5.57 15.88 -1.01
CA ASP A 182 6.83 16.07 -1.72
C ASP A 182 7.89 15.06 -1.28
N VAL A 183 7.95 14.74 0.02
CA VAL A 183 8.84 13.70 0.55
C VAL A 183 8.45 12.33 0.00
N PHE A 184 7.17 11.96 0.07
CA PHE A 184 6.67 10.67 -0.35
C PHE A 184 6.97 10.40 -1.83
N GLU A 185 6.64 11.35 -2.73
CA GLU A 185 6.91 11.18 -4.16
C GLU A 185 8.39 11.00 -4.48
N ARG A 186 9.24 11.84 -3.85
CA ARG A 186 10.70 11.74 -4.03
C ARG A 186 11.24 10.43 -3.51
N ARG A 187 10.81 10.00 -2.31
CA ARG A 187 11.31 8.80 -1.66
C ARG A 187 10.78 7.56 -2.35
N LYS A 188 9.48 7.44 -2.62
CA LYS A 188 8.91 6.29 -3.33
C LYS A 188 9.62 6.03 -4.65
N LYS A 189 9.92 7.07 -5.43
CA LYS A 189 10.68 6.94 -6.68
C LYS A 189 12.08 6.37 -6.46
N ALA A 190 12.81 6.88 -5.47
CA ALA A 190 14.16 6.42 -5.15
C ALA A 190 14.15 4.99 -4.60
N GLU A 191 13.30 4.71 -3.62
CA GLU A 191 13.15 3.39 -3.00
C GLU A 191 12.73 2.35 -4.03
N LYS A 192 11.82 2.68 -4.97
CA LYS A 192 11.42 1.75 -6.04
C LYS A 192 12.57 1.45 -7.01
N ALA A 193 13.41 2.43 -7.31
CA ALA A 193 14.56 2.25 -8.21
C ALA A 193 15.65 1.37 -7.58
N GLU A 194 15.76 1.38 -6.25
CA GLU A 194 16.73 0.61 -5.47
C GLU A 194 16.16 -0.70 -4.91
N ALA A 195 14.85 -0.92 -5.03
CA ALA A 195 14.17 -2.09 -4.50
C ALA A 195 14.77 -3.38 -5.07
N THR A 196 15.12 -4.30 -4.17
CA THR A 196 15.58 -5.63 -4.51
C THR A 196 14.69 -6.68 -3.88
N ILE A 197 14.53 -7.79 -4.59
CA ILE A 197 13.80 -8.96 -4.10
C ILE A 197 14.76 -9.83 -3.30
N GLU A 198 14.63 -9.75 -1.98
CA GLU A 198 15.33 -10.64 -1.07
C GLU A 198 14.72 -12.04 -1.13
N LYS A 199 15.56 -13.07 -1.00
CA LYS A 199 15.12 -14.47 -0.96
C LYS A 199 15.58 -15.08 0.35
N LYS A 200 14.67 -15.17 1.31
CA LYS A 200 14.95 -15.69 2.63
C LYS A 200 13.79 -16.52 3.13
N ILE A 201 14.01 -17.82 3.33
CA ILE A 201 13.00 -18.70 3.91
C ILE A 201 12.73 -18.28 5.36
N SER A 202 11.46 -18.08 5.67
CA SER A 202 10.98 -17.91 7.04
C SER A 202 10.40 -19.23 7.54
N HIS A 203 10.69 -19.54 8.80
CA HIS A 203 10.10 -20.66 9.53
C HIS A 203 8.96 -20.21 10.45
N LYS A 204 8.65 -18.91 10.48
CA LYS A 204 7.38 -18.43 11.01
C LYS A 204 6.31 -18.73 9.95
N HIS A 205 5.16 -19.22 10.39
CA HIS A 205 3.98 -19.64 9.60
C HIS A 205 4.03 -21.04 8.96
#